data_AF-A0A7C5QA00-F1
#
_entry.id   AF-A0A7C5QA00-F1
#
_cell.length_a   1.000
_cell.length_b   1.000
_cell.length_c   1.000
_cell.angle_alpha   90.00
_cell.angle_beta   90.00
_cell.angle_gamma   90.00
#
_symmetry.space_group_name_H-M   'P 1'
#
loop_
_entity.id
_entity.type
_entity.pdbx_description
1 polymer ?
#
loop_
_entity_poly.entity_id
_entity_poly.type
_entity_poly.pdbx_seq_one_letter_code
_entity_poly.pdbx_strand_id
1 'polypeptide(L)' 'MFPKFLYELLPYLYLSAGVGGGYAINSAIVLVASIALIMAGVIVLFMRISYRRNIRQTRHL' A
#
# COMPACT_ATOMS: atom_id res chain seq x y z
N MET A 1 13.15 13.86 8.52
CA MET A 1 12.03 13.01 9.01
C MET A 1 10.87 13.24 8.08
N PHE A 2 10.53 12.26 7.22
CA PHE A 2 9.33 12.39 6.38
C PHE A 2 8.09 12.52 7.27
N PRO A 3 7.05 13.27 6.85
CA PRO A 3 5.84 13.43 7.62
C PRO A 3 5.22 12.06 7.90
N LYS A 4 5.01 11.72 9.18
CA LYS A 4 4.44 10.43 9.61
C LYS A 4 3.14 10.11 8.88
N PHE A 5 2.36 11.16 8.59
CA PHE A 5 1.11 11.12 7.87
C PHE A 5 1.25 10.56 6.44
N LEU A 6 2.28 11.00 5.69
CA LEU A 6 2.56 10.51 4.33
C LEU A 6 2.86 9.01 4.34
N TYR A 7 3.59 8.55 5.36
CA TYR A 7 3.93 7.13 5.52
C TYR A 7 2.71 6.27 5.88
N GLU A 8 1.78 6.83 6.66
CA GLU A 8 0.53 6.15 6.99
C GLU A 8 -0.47 6.12 5.84
N LEU A 9 -0.46 7.15 4.98
CA LEU A 9 -1.36 7.28 3.84
C LEU A 9 -0.87 6.51 2.60
N LEU A 10 0.45 6.30 2.48
CA LEU A 10 1.08 5.63 1.33
C LEU A 10 0.36 4.35 0.85
N PRO A 11 0.10 3.33 1.71
CA PRO A 11 -0.56 2.10 1.24
C PRO A 11 -1.97 2.36 0.70
N TYR A 12 -2.70 3.33 1.26
CA TYR A 12 -4.04 3.68 0.80
C TYR A 12 -4.01 4.47 -0.51
N LEU A 13 -2.97 5.29 -0.74
CA LEU A 13 -2.74 5.95 -2.03
C LEU A 13 -2.44 4.94 -3.13
N TYR A 14 -1.58 3.96 -2.87
CA TYR A 14 -1.26 2.91 -3.86
C TYR A 14 -2.52 2.12 -4.26
N LEU A 15 -3.36 1.74 -3.29
CA LEU A 15 -4.60 1.01 -3.56
C LEU A 15 -5.64 1.86 -4.28
N SER A 16 -5.89 3.10 -3.82
CA SER A 16 -6.88 3.99 -4.44
C SER A 16 -6.49 4.40 -5.86
N ALA A 17 -5.20 4.69 -6.10
CA ALA A 17 -4.70 5.02 -7.43
C ALA A 17 -4.80 3.82 -8.39
N GLY A 18 -4.46 2.61 -7.93
CA GLY A 18 -4.60 1.40 -8.75
C GLY A 18 -6.06 1.06 -9.08
N VAL A 19 -6.96 1.08 -8.09
CA VAL A 19 -8.38 0.80 -8.31
C VAL A 19 -9.03 1.89 -9.18
N GLY A 20 -8.74 3.16 -8.89
CA GLY A 20 -9.27 4.29 -9.65
C GLY A 20 -8.77 4.32 -11.10
N GLY A 21 -7.46 4.10 -11.31
CA GLY A 21 -6.86 4.08 -12.64
C GLY A 21 -7.40 2.95 -13.52
N GLY A 22 -7.53 1.74 -12.95
CA GLY A 22 -8.06 0.58 -13.66
C GLY A 22 -9.53 0.71 -14.04
N TYR A 23 -10.33 1.43 -13.25
CA TYR A 23 -11.75 1.66 -13.53
C TYR A 23 -11.99 2.85 -14.47
N ALA A 24 -11.19 3.91 -14.35
CA ALA A 24 -11.39 5.15 -15.10
C ALA A 24 -10.89 5.08 -16.54
N ILE A 25 -9.87 4.25 -16.83
CA ILE A 25 -9.21 4.23 -18.13
C ILE A 25 -9.23 2.81 -18.71
N ASN A 26 -9.94 2.65 -19.83
CA ASN A 26 -10.01 1.38 -20.56
C ASN A 26 -8.78 1.20 -21.47
N SER A 27 -7.61 1.00 -20.85
CA SER A 27 -6.35 0.72 -21.53
C SER A 27 -5.64 -0.44 -20.86
N ALA A 28 -5.19 -1.41 -21.67
CA ALA A 28 -4.45 -2.57 -21.17
C ALA A 28 -3.18 -2.17 -20.40
N ILE A 29 -2.50 -1.10 -20.83
CA ILE A 29 -1.30 -0.57 -20.17
C ILE A 29 -1.65 -0.03 -18.78
N VAL A 30 -2.75 0.72 -18.68
CA VAL A 30 -3.21 1.27 -17.40
C VAL A 30 -3.69 0.16 -16.47
N LEU A 31 -4.30 -0.89 -17.01
CA LEU A 31 -4.71 -2.05 -16.23
C LEU A 31 -3.52 -2.79 -15.62
N VAL A 32 -2.44 -3.02 -16.38
CA VAL A 32 -1.20 -3.61 -15.86
C VAL A 32 -0.54 -2.71 -14.82
N ALA A 33 -0.45 -1.40 -15.07
CA ALA A 33 0.10 -0.45 -14.10
C ALA A 33 -0.74 -0.41 -12.81
N SER A 34 -2.06 -0.49 -12.92
CA SER A 34 -2.99 -0.52 -11.81
C SER A 34 -2.81 -1.77 -10.94
N ILE A 35 -2.62 -2.94 -11.56
CA ILE A 35 -2.32 -4.19 -10.85
C ILE A 35 -0.98 -4.08 -10.10
N ALA A 36 0.06 -3.52 -10.74
CA ALA A 36 1.35 -3.31 -10.10
C ALA A 36 1.26 -2.35 -8.89
N LEU A 37 0.47 -1.27 -9.02
CA LEU A 37 0.15 -0.33 -7.94
C LEU A 37 -0.55 -1.01 -6.77
N ILE A 38 -1.55 -1.86 -7.05
CA ILE A 38 -2.27 -2.62 -6.03
C ILE A 38 -1.32 -3.58 -5.31
N MET A 39 -0.50 -4.34 -6.04
CA MET A 39 0.49 -5.24 -5.44
C MET A 39 1.46 -4.48 -4.54
N ALA A 40 1.98 -3.33 -4.98
CA ALA A 40 2.85 -2.49 -4.17
C ALA A 40 2.14 -2.03 -2.87
N GLY A 41 0.88 -1.59 -2.97
CA GLY A 41 0.07 -1.21 -1.80
C GLY A 41 -0.12 -2.36 -0.80
N VAL A 42 -0.39 -3.58 -1.30
CA VAL A 42 -0.52 -4.80 -0.48
C VAL A 42 0.81 -5.14 0.22
N ILE A 43 1.94 -5.08 -0.48
CA ILE A 43 3.26 -5.34 0.11
C ILE A 43 3.56 -4.36 1.26
N VAL A 44 3.28 -3.06 1.05
CA VAL A 44 3.47 -2.02 2.08
C VAL A 44 2.55 -2.27 3.28
N LEU A 45 1.30 -2.71 3.05
CA LEU A 45 0.40 -3.12 4.12
C LEU A 45 0.94 -4.32 4.91
N PHE A 46 1.47 -5.32 4.22
CA PHE A 46 2.09 -6.49 4.87
C PHE A 46 3.29 -6.10 5.73
N MET A 47 4.18 -5.24 5.23
CA MET A 47 5.29 -4.70 6.02
C MET A 47 4.78 -3.95 7.26
N ARG A 48 3.73 -3.12 7.10
CA ARG A 48 3.12 -2.38 8.21
C ARG A 48 2.52 -3.31 9.27
N ILE A 49 1.82 -4.36 8.85
CA ILE A 49 1.24 -5.36 9.76
C ILE A 49 2.35 -6.13 10.47
N SER A 50 3.39 -6.54 9.74
CA SER A 50 4.55 -7.26 10.28
C SER A 50 5.28 -6.43 11.33
N TYR A 51 5.52 -5.15 11.06
CA TYR A 51 6.14 -4.22 12.00
C TYR A 51 5.29 -4.04 13.27
N ARG A 52 3.95 -3.89 13.13
CA ARG A 52 3.04 -3.82 14.29
C ARG A 52 2.98 -5.13 15.09
N ARG A 53 3.11 -6.30 14.43
CA ARG A 53 3.19 -7.60 15.11
C ARG A 53 4.50 -7.75 15.89
N ASN A 54 5.62 -7.33 15.30
CA ASN A 54 6.93 -7.35 15.97
C ASN A 54 6.92 -6.51 17.25
N ILE A 55 6.38 -5.28 17.20
CA ILE A 55 6.23 -4.42 18.39
C ILE A 55 5.39 -5.10 19.49
N ARG A 56 4.33 -5.84 19.13
CA ARG A 56 3.53 -6.58 20.12
C ARG A 56 4.33 -7.72 20.75
N GLN A 57 5.15 -8.45 20.01
CA GLN A 57 5.96 -9.54 20.56
C GLN A 57 7.05 -9.04 21.52
N THR A 58 7.72 -7.93 21.21
CA THR A 58 8.76 -7.36 22.09
C THR A 58 8.21 -6.87 23.42
N ARG A 59 6.91 -6.56 23.53
CA ARG A 59 6.28 -6.08 24.76
C ARG A 59 6.00 -7.18 25.80
N HIS A 60 6.19 -8.45 25.43
CA HIS A 60 5.95 -9.62 26.28
C HIS A 60 7.23 -10.29 26.81
N LEU A 61 8.40 -9.69 26.58
CA LEU A 61 9.70 -10.06 27.16
C LEU A 61 10.15 -8.97 28.13
#